data_AF-A0A453IWN1-F1
#
_entry.id   AF-A0A453IWN1-F1
#
_cell.length_a   1.000
_cell.length_b   1.000
_cell.length_c   1.000
_cell.angle_alpha   90.00
_cell.angle_beta   90.00
_cell.angle_gamma   90.00
#
_symmetry.space_group_name_H-M   'P 1'
#
loop_
_entity.id
_entity.type
_entity.pdbx_description
1 polymer ?
#
loop_
_entity_poly.entity_id
_entity_poly.type
_entity_poly.pdbx_seq_one_letter_code
_entity_poly.pdbx_strand_id
1 'polypeptide(L)' 'DKEEKAARAYDLAALKYWGPTTHINFPLSTYEKELEEMKHMTRQEFIAHLRRCTSSL' A
#
# COMPACT_ATOMS: atom_id res chain seq x y z
N ASP A 1 9.45 15.14 0.82
CA ASP A 1 8.99 14.44 2.05
C ASP A 1 9.60 13.06 2.20
N LYS A 2 10.72 12.97 2.93
CA LYS A 2 11.38 11.69 3.24
C LYS A 2 10.73 11.03 4.47
N GLU A 3 10.27 11.85 5.40
CA GLU A 3 9.61 11.44 6.66
C GLU A 3 8.23 10.85 6.40
N GLU A 4 7.42 11.50 5.55
CA GLU A 4 6.09 11.01 5.18
C GLU A 4 6.16 9.66 4.45
N LYS A 5 7.17 9.45 3.59
CA LYS A 5 7.41 8.15 2.94
C LYS A 5 7.79 7.07 3.95
N ALA A 6 8.61 7.41 4.95
CA ALA A 6 8.99 6.48 6.01
C ALA A 6 7.79 6.10 6.90
N ALA A 7 6.96 7.09 7.28
CA ALA A 7 5.74 6.86 8.05
C ALA A 7 4.75 5.98 7.28
N ARG A 8 4.56 6.21 5.97
CA ARG A 8 3.72 5.34 5.14
C ARG A 8 4.25 3.91 5.04
N ALA A 9 5.56 3.72 4.90
CA ALA A 9 6.17 2.39 4.87
C ALA A 9 6.00 1.64 6.20
N TYR A 10 6.11 2.37 7.33
CA TYR A 10 5.85 1.81 8.65
C TYR A 10 4.41 1.36 8.81
N ASP A 11 3.45 2.21 8.42
CA ASP A 11 2.02 1.90 8.52
C ASP A 11 1.65 0.68 7.68
N LEU A 12 2.17 0.56 6.46
CA LEU A 12 1.96 -0.61 5.61
C LEU A 12 2.55 -1.88 6.22
N ALA A 13 3.74 -1.80 6.82
CA ALA A 13 4.33 -2.93 7.55
C ALA A 13 3.46 -3.29 8.77
N ALA A 14 3.00 -2.29 9.53
CA ALA A 14 2.19 -2.50 10.70
C ALA A 14 0.86 -3.18 10.36
N LEU A 15 0.17 -2.71 9.33
CA LEU A 15 -1.06 -3.30 8.83
C LEU A 15 -0.85 -4.74 8.35
N LYS A 16 0.32 -5.03 7.76
CA LYS A 16 0.68 -6.37 7.30
C LYS A 16 0.95 -7.36 8.44
N TYR A 17 1.61 -6.93 9.51
CA TYR A 17 2.04 -7.81 10.61
C TYR A 17 1.02 -7.90 11.76
N TRP A 18 0.35 -6.80 12.09
CA TRP A 18 -0.57 -6.70 13.23
C TRP A 18 -2.04 -6.56 12.83
N GLY A 19 -2.32 -6.32 11.54
CA GLY A 19 -3.69 -6.20 11.02
C GLY A 19 -4.28 -4.79 11.14
N PRO A 20 -5.52 -4.58 10.65
CA PRO A 20 -6.14 -3.26 10.51
C PRO A 20 -6.49 -2.58 11.83
N THR A 21 -6.39 -3.28 12.96
CA THR A 21 -6.62 -2.72 14.30
C THR A 21 -5.35 -2.12 14.93
N THR A 22 -4.21 -2.21 14.23
CA THR A 22 -2.95 -1.65 14.72
C THR A 22 -2.96 -0.12 14.67
N HIS A 23 -2.23 0.50 15.59
CA HIS A 23 -2.03 1.94 15.55
C HIS A 23 -1.12 2.30 14.38
N ILE A 24 -1.61 3.16 13.51
CA ILE A 24 -0.94 3.67 12.31
C ILE A 24 -0.90 5.20 12.36
N ASN A 25 0.08 5.79 11.69
CA ASN A 25 0.30 7.24 11.67
C ASN A 25 -0.73 7.96 10.80
N PHE A 26 -1.23 7.31 9.76
CA PHE A 26 -2.27 7.83 8.87
C PHE A 26 -3.56 7.01 9.01
N PRO A 27 -4.74 7.64 8.89
CA PRO A 27 -5.99 6.89 8.92
C PRO A 27 -6.06 5.88 7.78
N LEU A 28 -6.75 4.75 7.99
CA LEU A 28 -6.94 3.69 6.99
C LEU A 28 -7.51 4.22 5.66
N SER A 29 -8.33 5.26 5.71
CA SER A 29 -8.85 5.96 4.52
C SER A 29 -7.77 6.60 3.65
N THR A 30 -6.60 6.88 4.21
CA THR A 30 -5.42 7.31 3.42
C THR A 30 -4.93 6.20 2.50
N TYR A 31 -5.17 4.95 2.88
CA TYR A 31 -4.86 3.77 2.10
C TYR A 31 -6.09 3.19 1.41
N GLU A 32 -7.27 3.80 1.53
CA GLU A 32 -8.49 3.30 0.88
C GLU A 32 -8.27 3.19 -0.62
N LYS A 33 -7.58 4.16 -1.24
CA LYS A 33 -7.32 4.11 -2.67
C LYS A 33 -6.42 2.93 -3.06
N GLU A 34 -5.31 2.69 -2.36
CA GLU A 34 -4.46 1.52 -2.62
C GLU A 34 -5.18 0.21 -2.28
N LEU A 35 -5.91 0.15 -1.17
CA LEU A 35 -6.69 -1.02 -0.76
C LEU A 35 -7.83 -1.32 -1.73
N GLU A 36 -8.48 -0.28 -2.24
CA GLU A 36 -9.58 -0.35 -3.19
C GLU A 36 -9.07 -0.70 -4.60
N GLU A 37 -7.95 -0.14 -5.03
CA GLU A 37 -7.25 -0.57 -6.25
C GLU A 37 -6.84 -2.05 -6.14
N MET A 38 -6.30 -2.48 -4.99
CA MET A 38 -5.98 -3.90 -4.75
C MET A 38 -7.21 -4.81 -4.60
N LYS A 39 -8.36 -4.27 -4.24
CA LYS A 39 -9.62 -5.03 -4.09
C LYS A 39 -10.38 -5.16 -5.41
N HIS A 40 -10.27 -4.15 -6.28
CA HIS A 40 -10.85 -4.15 -7.62
C HIS A 40 -9.93 -4.78 -8.67
N MET A 41 -8.61 -4.82 -8.44
CA MET A 41 -7.67 -5.58 -9.26
C MET A 41 -7.54 -7.01 -8.76
N THR A 42 -7.66 -7.95 -9.68
CA THR A 42 -7.25 -9.33 -9.41
C THR A 42 -5.74 -9.39 -9.15
N ARG A 43 -5.28 -10.40 -8.42
CA ARG A 43 -3.84 -10.63 -8.14
C ARG A 43 -2.97 -10.56 -9.40
N GLN A 44 -3.51 -10.98 -10.55
CA GLN A 44 -2.83 -10.95 -11.84
C GLN A 44 -2.72 -9.52 -12.42
N GLU A 45 -3.77 -8.70 -12.28
CA GLU A 45 -3.75 -7.31 -12.74
C GLU A 45 -2.78 -6.45 -11.92
N PHE A 46 -2.71 -6.68 -10.61
CA PHE A 46 -1.72 -6.03 -9.75
C PHE A 46 -0.27 -6.39 -10.15
N ILE A 47 0.00 -7.67 -10.43
CA ILE A 47 1.32 -8.12 -10.93
C ILE A 47 1.62 -7.52 -12.31
N ALA A 48 0.64 -7.42 -13.20
CA ALA A 48 0.80 -6.81 -14.51
C ALA A 48 1.11 -5.30 -14.40
N HIS A 49 0.45 -4.59 -13.49
CA HIS A 49 0.71 -3.19 -13.19
C HIS A 49 2.14 -2.98 -12.65
N LEU A 50 2.55 -3.79 -11.66
CA LEU A 50 3.92 -3.77 -11.14
C LEU A 50 4.96 -4.00 -12.24
N ARG A 51 4.76 -5.01 -13.09
CA ARG A 51 5.67 -5.30 -14.22
C ARG A 51 5.81 -4.10 -15.15
N ARG A 52 4.70 -3.45 -15.51
CA ARG A 52 4.66 -2.31 -16.43
C ARG A 52 5.30 -1.04 -15.84
N CYS A 53 5.27 -0.87 -14.53
CA CYS A 53 6.00 0.20 -13.84
C CYS A 53 7.50 -0.10 -13.66
N THR A 54 7.89 -1.38 -13.59
CA THR A 54 9.30 -1.79 -13.44
C THR A 54 10.09 -1.86 -14.75
N SER A 55 9.43 -1.86 -15.92
CA SER A 55 10.10 -1.93 -17.24
C SER A 55 10.60 -0.58 -17.78
N SER A 56 10.59 0.48 -16.97
CA SER A 56 11.15 1.80 -17.32
C SER A 56 12.39 2.18 -16.51
N LEU A 57 13.13 1.18 -16.02
CA LEU A 57 14.52 1.34 -15.56
C LEU A 57 15.49 0.83 -16.61
#